data_AF-A0A349X984-F1
#
_entry.id   AF-A0A349X984-F1
#
_cell.length_a   1.000
_cell.length_b   1.000
_cell.length_c   1.000
_cell.angle_alpha   90.00
_cell.angle_beta   90.00
_cell.angle_gamma   90.00
#
_symmetry.space_group_name_H-M   'P 1'
#
loop_
_entity.id
_entity.type
_entity.pdbx_description
1 polymer ?
#
loop_
_entity_poly.entity_id
_entity_poly.type
_entity_poly.pdbx_seq_one_letter_code
_entity_poly.pdbx_strand_id
1 'polypeptide(L)'
;ADLALTGMELQSDVNSNTELLERLETIRAHGAVRMGLIEDISEAESRQHTPKVAWVAPAQTYTASSGAAVNADDIDLLVRAMSMGQLHHAMMGTAAVAIGIASAVPGTLVNLAAGGGDLPAVRFGHPSGTLKVGGQVGKQGDQLRAEKAIMSRSARVLMDGFVHVPNDQI
;
A
#
# COMPACT_ATOMS: atom_id res chain seq x y z
N ALA A 1 13.72 -0.04 -8.01
CA ALA A 1 14.58 0.29 -9.17
C ALA A 1 14.41 1.74 -9.61
N ASP A 2 13.27 2.15 -10.15
CA ASP A 2 13.06 3.49 -10.74
C ASP A 2 13.20 4.66 -9.74
N LEU A 3 12.92 4.39 -8.47
CA LEU A 3 13.10 5.33 -7.36
C LEU A 3 14.49 5.27 -6.72
N ALA A 4 15.41 4.43 -7.23
CA ALA A 4 16.66 4.05 -6.56
C ALA A 4 16.45 3.44 -5.15
N LEU A 5 15.25 2.89 -4.90
CA LEU A 5 14.89 2.16 -3.70
C LEU A 5 14.93 0.64 -3.93
N THR A 6 15.21 -0.08 -2.85
CA THR A 6 15.28 -1.54 -2.77
C THR A 6 13.92 -2.18 -2.52
N GLY A 7 12.98 -1.47 -1.89
CA GLY A 7 11.70 -2.00 -1.42
C GLY A 7 11.74 -2.52 0.02
N MET A 8 12.91 -2.55 0.65
CA MET A 8 13.10 -3.03 2.03
C MET A 8 13.04 -1.91 3.07
N GLU A 9 12.95 -0.64 2.64
CA GLU A 9 13.10 0.54 3.50
C GLU A 9 12.16 0.55 4.72
N LEU A 10 12.67 1.00 5.87
CA LEU A 10 11.90 1.28 7.06
C LEU A 10 11.57 2.77 7.17
N GLN A 11 10.77 3.15 8.17
CA GLN A 11 10.33 4.54 8.35
C GLN A 11 11.50 5.50 8.52
N SER A 12 12.57 5.09 9.19
CA SER A 12 13.80 5.90 9.35
C SER A 12 14.50 6.18 8.02
N ASP A 13 14.40 5.28 7.05
CA ASP A 13 15.12 5.43 5.77
C ASP A 13 14.42 6.42 4.84
N VAL A 14 13.10 6.58 5.01
CA VAL A 14 12.23 7.41 4.15
C VAL A 14 11.83 8.71 4.83
N ASN A 15 11.34 8.65 6.08
CA ASN A 15 10.68 9.80 6.73
C ASN A 15 11.66 10.91 7.14
N SER A 16 12.98 10.64 7.18
CA SER A 16 13.99 11.67 7.41
C SER A 16 14.59 12.23 6.12
N ASN A 17 14.19 11.73 4.95
CA ASN A 17 14.71 12.15 3.65
C ASN A 17 13.70 13.06 2.94
N THR A 18 13.80 14.36 3.18
CA THR A 18 12.87 15.36 2.61
C THR A 18 12.82 15.32 1.09
N GLU A 19 13.95 15.15 0.40
CA GLU A 19 14.00 15.08 -1.07
C GLU A 19 13.21 13.87 -1.60
N LEU A 20 13.34 12.71 -0.94
CA LEU A 20 12.57 11.53 -1.31
C LEU A 20 11.07 11.74 -1.04
N LEU A 21 10.71 12.37 0.08
CA LEU A 21 9.31 12.67 0.40
C LEU A 21 8.68 13.60 -0.65
N GLU A 22 9.37 14.68 -1.03
CA GLU A 22 8.93 15.61 -2.07
C GLU A 22 8.80 14.92 -3.44
N ARG A 23 9.75 14.04 -3.77
CA ARG A 23 9.70 13.26 -5.01
C ARG A 23 8.50 12.31 -5.03
N LEU A 24 8.23 11.60 -3.93
CA LEU A 24 7.08 10.69 -3.81
C LEU A 24 5.74 11.45 -3.88
N GLU A 25 5.67 12.64 -3.26
CA GLU A 25 4.48 13.48 -3.31
C GLU A 25 4.23 14.03 -4.71
N THR A 26 5.28 14.47 -5.40
CA THR A 26 5.22 14.91 -6.80
C THR A 26 4.67 13.80 -7.70
N ILE A 27 5.17 12.56 -7.54
CA ILE A 27 4.67 11.40 -8.28
C ILE A 27 3.19 11.14 -7.96
N ARG A 28 2.80 11.22 -6.68
CA ARG A 28 1.41 11.03 -6.25
C ARG A 28 0.48 12.06 -6.90
N ALA A 29 0.87 13.33 -6.89
CA ALA A 29 0.09 14.43 -7.44
C ALA A 29 -0.09 14.30 -8.96
N HIS A 30 0.99 13.99 -9.70
CA HIS A 30 0.88 13.69 -11.13
C HIS A 30 0.03 12.45 -11.41
N GLY A 31 0.16 11.40 -10.60
CA GLY A 31 -0.70 10.23 -10.67
C GLY A 31 -2.17 10.57 -10.49
N ALA A 32 -2.50 11.45 -9.54
CA ALA A 32 -3.85 11.93 -9.29
C ALA A 32 -4.45 12.65 -10.51
N VAL A 33 -3.67 13.52 -11.17
CA VAL A 33 -4.07 14.17 -12.43
C VAL A 33 -4.32 13.13 -13.53
N ARG A 34 -3.41 12.16 -13.72
CA ARG A 34 -3.57 11.16 -14.80
C ARG A 34 -4.73 10.20 -14.55
N MET A 35 -5.10 9.99 -13.29
CA MET A 35 -6.29 9.23 -12.90
C MET A 35 -7.59 10.04 -13.01
N GLY A 36 -7.52 11.36 -13.29
CA GLY A 36 -8.68 12.25 -13.33
C GLY A 36 -9.30 12.53 -11.95
N LEU A 37 -8.51 12.43 -10.88
CA LEU A 37 -8.98 12.70 -9.50
C LEU A 37 -8.89 14.18 -9.11
N ILE A 38 -8.04 14.93 -9.80
CA ILE A 38 -7.81 16.38 -9.72
C ILE A 38 -7.50 16.90 -11.14
N GLU A 39 -7.74 18.17 -11.41
CA GLU A 39 -7.47 18.78 -12.72
C GLU A 39 -6.08 19.43 -12.75
N ASP A 40 -5.68 20.09 -11.67
CA ASP A 40 -4.38 20.74 -11.50
C ASP A 40 -3.56 20.13 -10.35
N ILE A 41 -2.24 20.17 -10.47
CA ILE A 41 -1.33 19.60 -9.47
C ILE A 41 -1.42 20.30 -8.10
N SER A 42 -1.74 21.61 -8.08
CA SER A 42 -1.87 22.39 -6.84
C SER A 42 -3.00 21.90 -5.94
N GLU A 43 -4.03 21.25 -6.49
CA GLU A 43 -5.13 20.67 -5.71
C GLU A 43 -4.65 19.54 -4.79
N ALA A 44 -3.51 18.91 -5.12
CA ALA A 44 -2.94 17.81 -4.35
C ALA A 44 -2.61 18.20 -2.91
N GLU A 45 -2.25 19.47 -2.65
CA GLU A 45 -1.95 19.99 -1.30
C GLU A 45 -3.14 19.87 -0.36
N SER A 46 -4.34 20.20 -0.84
CA SER A 46 -5.58 20.07 -0.06
C SER A 46 -6.17 18.64 -0.07
N ARG A 47 -5.64 17.75 -0.94
CA ARG A 47 -6.14 16.38 -1.15
C ARG A 47 -5.07 15.32 -0.85
N GLN A 48 -4.62 15.27 0.39
CA GLN A 48 -3.57 14.35 0.86
C GLN A 48 -4.03 12.89 1.07
N HIS A 49 -5.33 12.65 1.21
CA HIS A 49 -5.84 11.32 1.54
C HIS A 49 -5.85 10.35 0.33
N THR A 50 -6.15 10.82 -0.88
CA THR A 50 -6.25 9.99 -2.09
C THR A 50 -5.76 10.72 -3.35
N PRO A 51 -5.11 10.02 -4.30
CA PRO A 51 -4.73 8.61 -4.27
C PRO A 51 -3.58 8.35 -3.28
N LYS A 52 -3.30 7.07 -3.00
CA LYS A 52 -2.09 6.65 -2.29
C LYS A 52 -0.97 6.40 -3.30
N VAL A 53 0.28 6.57 -2.88
CA VAL A 53 1.47 6.16 -3.65
C VAL A 53 2.16 5.01 -2.92
N ALA A 54 2.53 3.98 -3.68
CA ALA A 54 3.23 2.81 -3.19
C ALA A 54 4.27 2.37 -4.23
N TRP A 55 5.35 1.76 -3.77
CA TRP A 55 6.33 1.09 -4.63
C TRP A 55 6.45 -0.37 -4.26
N VAL A 56 6.87 -1.16 -5.25
CA VAL A 56 6.98 -2.61 -5.16
C VAL A 56 8.37 -3.08 -5.58
N ALA A 57 8.78 -4.22 -5.05
CA ALA A 57 9.99 -4.92 -5.45
C ALA A 57 9.79 -6.44 -5.33
N PRO A 58 10.59 -7.27 -6.04
CA PRO A 58 10.62 -8.70 -5.81
C PRO A 58 10.93 -9.06 -4.36
N ALA A 59 10.53 -10.27 -3.95
CA ALA A 59 10.80 -10.82 -2.63
C ALA A 59 12.30 -10.77 -2.28
N GLN A 60 12.63 -10.23 -1.11
CA GLN A 60 13.98 -10.21 -0.55
C GLN A 60 13.88 -10.34 0.98
N THR A 61 14.92 -10.93 1.59
CA THR A 61 15.01 -11.05 3.05
C THR A 61 15.32 -9.69 3.66
N TYR A 62 14.56 -9.28 4.68
CA TYR A 62 14.78 -8.03 5.41
C TYR A 62 14.48 -8.17 6.91
N THR A 63 14.95 -7.21 7.70
CA THR A 63 14.58 -7.09 9.13
C THR A 63 13.42 -6.13 9.26
N ALA A 64 12.30 -6.60 9.81
CA ALA A 64 11.12 -5.79 10.07
C ALA A 64 11.38 -4.77 11.21
N SER A 65 10.51 -3.76 11.32
CA SER A 65 10.61 -2.75 12.39
C SER A 65 10.47 -3.30 13.81
N SER A 66 9.97 -4.52 13.96
CA SER A 66 9.95 -5.26 15.24
C SER A 66 11.28 -5.95 15.58
N GLY A 67 12.25 -5.95 14.66
CA GLY A 67 13.49 -6.73 14.76
C GLY A 67 13.38 -8.16 14.25
N ALA A 68 12.18 -8.61 13.85
CA ALA A 68 11.99 -9.95 13.28
C ALA A 68 12.54 -10.05 11.85
N ALA A 69 13.19 -11.16 11.51
CA ALA A 69 13.56 -11.47 10.14
C ALA A 69 12.31 -11.89 9.34
N VAL A 70 12.18 -11.37 8.12
CA VAL A 70 11.23 -11.83 7.11
C VAL A 70 12.05 -12.41 5.97
N ASN A 71 11.95 -13.71 5.73
CA ASN A 71 12.72 -14.35 4.66
C ASN A 71 12.09 -14.12 3.30
N ALA A 72 12.91 -14.04 2.25
CA ALA A 72 12.43 -13.95 0.87
C ALA A 72 11.46 -15.10 0.52
N ASP A 73 11.72 -16.33 1.00
CA ASP A 73 10.88 -17.50 0.74
C ASP A 73 9.51 -17.43 1.46
N ASP A 74 9.37 -16.54 2.44
CA ASP A 74 8.12 -16.34 3.19
C ASP A 74 7.23 -15.25 2.58
N ILE A 75 7.63 -14.61 1.47
CA ILE A 75 6.86 -13.54 0.81
C ILE A 75 6.95 -13.65 -0.72
N ASP A 76 5.93 -13.16 -1.41
CA ASP A 76 5.90 -13.13 -2.87
C ASP A 76 6.50 -11.83 -3.43
N LEU A 77 6.39 -10.73 -2.67
CA LEU A 77 6.87 -9.41 -3.05
C LEU A 77 7.06 -8.50 -1.83
N LEU A 78 7.75 -7.39 -2.02
CA LEU A 78 7.83 -6.28 -1.08
C LEU A 78 6.91 -5.14 -1.53
N VAL A 79 6.22 -4.53 -0.58
CA VAL A 79 5.42 -3.32 -0.82
C VAL A 79 5.66 -2.30 0.29
N ARG A 80 5.82 -1.05 -0.11
CA ARG A 80 5.93 0.12 0.76
C ARG A 80 4.94 1.17 0.28
N ALA A 81 4.23 1.82 1.19
CA ALA A 81 3.18 2.77 0.84
C ALA A 81 3.23 4.01 1.73
N MET A 82 2.98 5.17 1.12
CA MET A 82 2.90 6.45 1.82
C MET A 82 1.45 6.73 2.22
N SER A 83 1.28 7.38 3.37
CA SER A 83 0.02 7.97 3.77
C SER A 83 0.29 9.27 4.52
N MET A 84 -0.37 10.35 4.10
CA MET A 84 -0.21 11.68 4.71
C MET A 84 1.26 12.13 4.74
N GLY A 85 1.95 11.98 3.61
CA GLY A 85 3.35 12.40 3.46
C GLY A 85 4.40 11.51 4.15
N GLN A 86 4.02 10.41 4.81
CA GLN A 86 4.97 9.54 5.52
C GLN A 86 4.83 8.07 5.13
N LEU A 87 5.93 7.31 5.26
CA LEU A 87 5.90 5.86 5.09
C LEU A 87 5.06 5.24 6.20
N HIS A 88 4.07 4.45 5.79
CA HIS A 88 3.20 3.75 6.70
C HIS A 88 3.95 2.60 7.40
N HIS A 89 3.85 2.50 8.73
CA HIS A 89 4.60 1.50 9.53
C HIS A 89 4.30 0.03 9.14
N ALA A 90 3.07 -0.27 8.74
CA ALA A 90 2.65 -1.57 8.20
C ALA A 90 2.04 -1.41 6.80
N MET A 91 0.74 -1.64 6.65
CA MET A 91 0.00 -1.33 5.41
C MET A 91 -1.45 -0.92 5.69
N MET A 92 -1.95 0.09 4.99
CA MET A 92 -3.36 0.50 5.08
C MET A 92 -4.29 -0.60 4.55
N GLY A 93 -5.43 -0.82 5.20
CA GLY A 93 -6.38 -1.87 4.79
C GLY A 93 -6.86 -1.72 3.34
N THR A 94 -7.17 -0.51 2.89
CA THR A 94 -7.57 -0.24 1.50
C THR A 94 -6.44 -0.43 0.49
N ALA A 95 -5.20 -0.10 0.87
CA ALA A 95 -4.02 -0.38 0.03
C ALA A 95 -3.76 -1.88 -0.07
N ALA A 96 -3.99 -2.65 1.00
CA ALA A 96 -3.91 -4.10 0.99
C ALA A 96 -4.93 -4.73 0.02
N VAL A 97 -6.16 -4.18 -0.07
CA VAL A 97 -7.13 -4.55 -1.11
C VAL A 97 -6.58 -4.26 -2.51
N ALA A 98 -6.06 -3.04 -2.73
CA ALA A 98 -5.50 -2.65 -4.03
C ALA A 98 -4.34 -3.56 -4.47
N ILE A 99 -3.46 -3.95 -3.54
CA ILE A 99 -2.37 -4.91 -3.79
C ILE A 99 -2.94 -6.27 -4.21
N GLY A 100 -3.91 -6.81 -3.46
CA GLY A 100 -4.52 -8.11 -3.78
C GLY A 100 -5.24 -8.13 -5.12
N ILE A 101 -5.94 -7.06 -5.49
CA ILE A 101 -6.56 -6.95 -6.81
C ILE A 101 -5.51 -6.79 -7.90
N ALA A 102 -4.52 -5.91 -7.71
CA ALA A 102 -3.47 -5.69 -8.70
C ALA A 102 -2.63 -6.94 -8.94
N SER A 103 -2.31 -7.72 -7.89
CA SER A 103 -1.59 -8.99 -8.04
C SER A 103 -2.37 -10.01 -8.87
N ALA A 104 -3.70 -10.00 -8.78
CA ALA A 104 -4.59 -10.88 -9.54
C ALA A 104 -4.85 -10.41 -10.98
N VAL A 105 -4.32 -9.24 -11.40
CA VAL A 105 -4.37 -8.77 -12.79
C VAL A 105 -3.00 -9.00 -13.44
N PRO A 106 -2.86 -9.98 -14.35
CA PRO A 106 -1.61 -10.24 -15.04
C PRO A 106 -1.06 -8.98 -15.74
N GLY A 107 0.23 -8.69 -15.52
CA GLY A 107 0.92 -7.58 -16.16
C GLY A 107 0.89 -6.24 -15.42
N THR A 108 0.18 -6.12 -14.29
CA THR A 108 0.39 -4.97 -13.41
C THR A 108 1.78 -5.02 -12.78
N LEU A 109 2.31 -3.88 -12.33
CA LEU A 109 3.60 -3.84 -11.64
C LEU A 109 3.61 -4.69 -10.36
N VAL A 110 2.48 -4.78 -9.66
CA VAL A 110 2.33 -5.62 -8.46
C VAL A 110 2.41 -7.11 -8.84
N ASN A 111 1.69 -7.53 -9.89
CA ASN A 111 1.72 -8.89 -10.39
C ASN A 111 3.14 -9.29 -10.86
N LEU A 112 3.80 -8.42 -11.61
CA LEU A 112 5.16 -8.67 -12.10
C LEU A 112 6.19 -8.75 -10.97
N ALA A 113 6.09 -7.89 -9.95
CA ALA A 113 6.95 -7.95 -8.78
C ALA A 113 6.79 -9.25 -7.98
N ALA A 114 5.59 -9.86 -8.03
CA ALA A 114 5.28 -11.14 -7.41
C ALA A 114 5.62 -12.36 -8.29
N GLY A 115 6.30 -12.18 -9.42
CA GLY A 115 6.70 -13.26 -10.34
C GLY A 115 5.78 -13.46 -11.55
N GLY A 116 4.65 -12.73 -11.63
CA GLY A 116 3.73 -12.75 -12.76
C GLY A 116 2.75 -13.94 -12.78
N GLY A 117 1.92 -13.99 -13.81
CA GLY A 117 0.94 -15.06 -14.02
C GLY A 117 -0.37 -14.87 -13.28
N ASP A 118 -1.10 -15.96 -13.05
CA ASP A 118 -2.37 -15.97 -12.32
C ASP A 118 -2.12 -16.18 -10.81
N LEU A 119 -2.27 -15.11 -10.03
CA LEU A 119 -1.95 -15.06 -8.61
C LEU A 119 -3.23 -14.79 -7.78
N PRO A 120 -3.94 -15.83 -7.31
CA PRO A 120 -5.20 -15.65 -6.57
C PRO A 120 -4.98 -15.03 -5.17
N ALA A 121 -3.77 -15.16 -4.63
CA ALA A 121 -3.36 -14.53 -3.40
C ALA A 121 -1.84 -14.31 -3.39
N VAL A 122 -1.44 -13.23 -2.71
CA VAL A 122 -0.03 -12.92 -2.44
C VAL A 122 0.16 -12.56 -0.97
N ARG A 123 1.31 -12.91 -0.44
CA ARG A 123 1.83 -12.48 0.85
C ARG A 123 2.94 -11.48 0.59
N PHE A 124 2.69 -10.23 0.90
CA PHE A 124 3.70 -9.18 0.73
C PHE A 124 4.38 -8.83 2.04
N GLY A 125 5.67 -8.48 1.97
CA GLY A 125 6.42 -7.87 3.05
C GLY A 125 6.21 -6.35 3.11
N HIS A 126 5.80 -5.84 4.26
CA HIS A 126 5.68 -4.43 4.62
C HIS A 126 6.63 -4.10 5.81
N PRO A 127 6.84 -2.84 6.23
CA PRO A 127 7.92 -2.53 7.18
C PRO A 127 7.83 -3.29 8.51
N SER A 128 6.62 -3.52 9.05
CA SER A 128 6.42 -4.31 10.29
C SER A 128 6.30 -5.84 10.14
N GLY A 129 6.42 -6.42 8.94
CA GLY A 129 6.23 -7.87 8.75
C GLY A 129 5.49 -8.21 7.46
N THR A 130 4.63 -9.23 7.48
CA THR A 130 3.94 -9.70 6.26
C THR A 130 2.41 -9.62 6.36
N LEU A 131 1.75 -9.50 5.22
CA LEU A 131 0.30 -9.59 5.12
C LEU A 131 -0.09 -10.43 3.89
N LYS A 132 -0.97 -11.42 4.09
CA LYS A 132 -1.58 -12.20 3.00
C LYS A 132 -2.90 -11.56 2.56
N VAL A 133 -3.02 -11.31 1.26
CA VAL A 133 -4.20 -10.76 0.62
C VAL A 133 -4.53 -11.57 -0.64
N GLY A 134 -5.81 -11.61 -0.99
CA GLY A 134 -6.31 -12.28 -2.20
C GLY A 134 -7.15 -11.35 -3.05
N GLY A 135 -7.20 -11.66 -4.34
CA GLY A 135 -8.01 -10.97 -5.32
C GLY A 135 -8.61 -11.96 -6.32
N GLN A 136 -9.86 -11.75 -6.69
CA GLN A 136 -10.50 -12.44 -7.80
C GLN A 136 -10.94 -11.38 -8.82
N VAL A 137 -10.41 -11.48 -10.04
CA VAL A 137 -10.74 -10.56 -11.13
C VAL A 137 -11.31 -11.35 -12.29
N GLY A 138 -12.55 -11.02 -12.65
CA GLY A 138 -13.23 -11.55 -13.82
C GLY A 138 -13.26 -10.54 -14.96
N LYS A 139 -13.98 -10.88 -16.01
CA LYS A 139 -14.33 -9.96 -17.10
C LYS A 139 -15.82 -9.69 -17.11
N GLN A 140 -16.19 -8.44 -17.36
CA GLN A 140 -17.56 -8.05 -17.68
C GLN A 140 -17.54 -7.36 -19.04
N GLY A 141 -17.83 -8.12 -20.10
CA GLY A 141 -17.55 -7.70 -21.47
C GLY A 141 -16.04 -7.52 -21.68
N ASP A 142 -15.63 -6.37 -22.19
CA ASP A 142 -14.22 -6.03 -22.44
C ASP A 142 -13.52 -5.40 -21.22
N GLN A 143 -14.24 -5.18 -20.12
CA GLN A 143 -13.68 -4.56 -18.91
C GLN A 143 -13.32 -5.61 -17.87
N LEU A 144 -12.21 -5.36 -17.15
CA LEU A 144 -11.87 -6.12 -15.95
C LEU A 144 -12.83 -5.74 -14.81
N ARG A 145 -13.25 -6.74 -14.05
CA ARG A 145 -14.11 -6.56 -12.88
C ARG A 145 -13.49 -7.25 -11.67
N ALA A 146 -13.18 -6.48 -10.64
CA ALA A 146 -12.86 -7.04 -9.33
C ALA A 146 -14.12 -7.68 -8.74
N GLU A 147 -14.10 -8.99 -8.53
CA GLU A 147 -15.22 -9.76 -7.98
C GLU A 147 -15.10 -9.90 -6.47
N LYS A 148 -13.87 -10.13 -5.98
CA LYS A 148 -13.58 -10.31 -4.55
C LYS A 148 -12.21 -9.77 -4.18
N ALA A 149 -12.13 -9.21 -2.98
CA ALA A 149 -10.89 -8.95 -2.28
C ALA A 149 -10.92 -9.68 -0.93
N ILE A 150 -9.83 -10.37 -0.59
CA ILE A 150 -9.77 -11.27 0.56
C ILE A 150 -8.63 -10.83 1.47
N MET A 151 -8.90 -10.73 2.78
CA MET A 151 -7.86 -10.53 3.79
C MET A 151 -8.28 -11.14 5.12
N SER A 152 -7.31 -11.50 5.95
CA SER A 152 -7.54 -11.94 7.32
C SER A 152 -7.18 -10.82 8.29
N ARG A 153 -8.08 -10.53 9.24
CA ARG A 153 -7.89 -9.55 10.32
C ARG A 153 -8.49 -10.11 11.62
N SER A 154 -8.07 -9.56 12.75
CA SER A 154 -8.63 -9.84 14.07
C SER A 154 -9.16 -8.55 14.69
N ALA A 155 -10.18 -8.65 15.54
CA ALA A 155 -10.72 -7.54 16.32
C ALA A 155 -10.89 -7.96 17.79
N ARG A 156 -10.71 -7.02 18.71
CA ARG A 156 -11.00 -7.19 20.15
C ARG A 156 -11.54 -5.90 20.73
N VAL A 157 -12.44 -5.99 21.70
CA VAL A 157 -12.85 -4.83 22.50
C VAL A 157 -11.68 -4.42 23.41
N LEU A 158 -11.40 -3.12 23.47
CA LEU A 158 -10.41 -2.54 24.40
C LEU A 158 -11.06 -1.86 25.59
N MET A 159 -12.18 -1.17 25.36
CA MET A 159 -12.98 -0.49 26.38
C MET A 159 -14.46 -0.56 25.97
N ASP A 160 -15.33 -0.71 26.96
CA ASP A 160 -16.79 -0.61 26.84
C ASP A 160 -17.27 0.42 27.87
N GLY A 161 -18.03 1.43 27.43
CA GLY A 161 -18.42 2.56 28.27
C GLY A 161 -18.84 3.81 27.48
N PHE A 162 -18.84 4.96 28.15
CA PHE A 162 -19.29 6.24 27.58
C PHE A 162 -18.12 7.20 27.37
N VAL A 163 -18.10 7.87 26.21
CA VAL A 163 -17.23 9.01 25.95
C VAL A 163 -18.02 10.28 26.24
N HIS A 164 -17.47 11.17 27.07
CA HIS A 164 -18.08 12.46 27.41
C HIS A 164 -17.40 13.58 26.63
N VAL A 165 -18.18 14.57 26.16
CA VAL A 165 -17.72 15.75 25.43
C VAL A 165 -18.34 17.03 26.03
N PRO A 166 -17.74 18.22 25.85
CA PRO A 166 -18.34 19.49 26.29
C PRO A 166 -19.68 19.77 25.58
N ASN A 167 -20.63 20.40 26.28
CA ASN A 167 -21.97 20.70 25.73
C ASN A 167 -21.96 21.67 24.54
N ASP A 168 -20.91 22.48 24.38
CA ASP A 168 -20.90 23.61 23.44
C ASP A 168 -20.14 23.32 22.12
N GLN A 169 -19.84 22.05 21.81
CA GLN A 169 -19.03 21.65 20.63
C GLN A 169 -19.75 20.74 19.61
N ILE A 170 -21.09 20.75 19.56
CA ILE A 170 -21.89 20.10 18.50
C ILE A 170 -22.63 21.15 17.67
#